data_AF-A0A7J7IM68-F1
#
_entry.id   AF-A0A7J7IM68-F1
#
_cell.length_a   1.000
_cell.length_b   1.000
_cell.length_c   1.000
_cell.angle_alpha   90.00
_cell.angle_beta   90.00
_cell.angle_gamma   90.00
#
_symmetry.space_group_name_H-M   'P 1'
#
loop_
_entity.id
_entity.type
_entity.pdbx_description
1 polymer ?
#
loop_
_entity_poly.entity_id
_entity_poly.type
_entity_poly.pdbx_seq_one_letter_code
_entity_poly.pdbx_strand_id
1 'polypeptide(L)'
;MAGFVCSRVPGAFRRGSGRTCLHWRPPIQARLHISILAEGKSKFPWLEEGFREYEKRLSPYAQLHQLWVRDTPSLVRRTRQQRTAERVLALDASRGKSCTSEEFARLVFDELERGGSRITFVIGGATGLPEQVLSEAHHVLSLSSLTFTHQMVRLILIEQVYRAIEIRRHSPYHK
;
A
#
# COMPACT_ATOMS: atom_id res chain seq x y z
N MET A 1 -6.03 -64.02 20.05
CA MET A 1 -5.29 -63.27 19.00
C MET A 1 -5.99 -61.93 18.84
N ALA A 2 -5.54 -60.92 19.61
CA ALA A 2 -6.10 -59.57 19.58
C ALA A 2 -5.03 -58.64 18.98
N GLY A 3 -5.38 -57.99 17.88
CA GLY A 3 -4.49 -57.09 17.15
C GLY A 3 -4.36 -55.74 17.83
N PHE A 4 -3.15 -55.42 18.29
CA PHE A 4 -2.69 -54.07 18.58
C PHE A 4 -1.72 -53.67 17.47
N VAL A 5 -2.09 -52.69 16.65
CA VAL A 5 -1.16 -52.02 15.74
C VAL A 5 -0.63 -50.79 16.45
N CYS A 6 0.64 -50.87 16.87
CA CYS A 6 1.42 -49.74 17.31
C CYS A 6 2.64 -49.59 16.40
N SER A 7 3.00 -48.33 16.14
CA SER A 7 4.30 -47.83 15.66
C SER A 7 4.59 -47.90 14.16
N ARG A 8 4.68 -46.73 13.53
CA ARG A 8 5.97 -46.07 13.22
C ARG A 8 5.72 -44.79 12.42
N VAL A 9 6.12 -43.67 13.02
CA VAL A 9 6.54 -42.49 12.27
C VAL A 9 7.93 -42.78 11.70
N PRO A 10 8.19 -42.45 10.43
CA PRO A 10 9.52 -41.94 10.10
C PRO A 10 9.46 -40.77 9.12
N GLY A 11 10.07 -39.66 9.53
CA GLY A 11 10.60 -38.68 8.59
C GLY A 11 11.79 -39.29 7.83
N ALA A 12 11.82 -39.09 6.52
CA ALA A 12 13.02 -39.28 5.72
C ALA A 12 13.05 -38.20 4.64
N PHE A 13 13.86 -37.19 4.92
CA PHE A 13 14.31 -36.14 4.03
C PHE A 13 15.00 -36.76 2.81
N ARG A 14 14.34 -36.73 1.64
CA ARG A 14 14.98 -37.04 0.35
C ARG A 14 15.34 -35.74 -0.36
N ARG A 15 16.64 -35.45 -0.44
CA ARG A 15 17.20 -34.45 -1.37
C ARG A 15 17.07 -35.02 -2.79
N GLY A 16 16.42 -34.26 -3.67
CA GLY A 16 16.28 -34.59 -5.09
C GLY A 16 16.05 -33.33 -5.91
N SER A 17 17.13 -32.87 -6.54
CA SER A 17 17.23 -32.06 -7.77
C SER A 17 16.07 -31.15 -8.20
N GLY A 18 16.33 -29.84 -8.11
CA GLY A 18 16.19 -28.94 -9.27
C GLY A 18 14.79 -28.66 -9.78
N ARG A 19 13.97 -27.98 -8.98
CA ARG A 19 13.05 -26.93 -9.47
C ARG A 19 13.00 -25.85 -8.40
N THR A 20 13.52 -24.67 -8.71
CA THR A 20 13.23 -23.47 -7.94
C THR A 20 11.71 -23.31 -7.92
N CYS A 21 11.09 -23.52 -6.76
CA CYS A 21 9.73 -23.09 -6.52
C CYS A 21 9.73 -21.57 -6.63
N LEU A 22 9.48 -21.07 -7.84
CA LEU A 22 9.28 -19.66 -8.13
C LEU A 22 8.05 -19.19 -7.34
N HIS A 23 8.32 -18.54 -6.22
CA HIS A 23 7.55 -17.46 -5.64
C HIS A 23 6.05 -17.73 -5.39
N TRP A 24 5.72 -18.80 -4.66
CA TRP A 24 4.39 -18.91 -4.05
C TRP A 24 4.32 -17.94 -2.85
N ARG A 25 3.84 -16.71 -3.07
CA ARG A 25 3.46 -15.84 -1.96
C ARG A 25 2.00 -16.13 -1.58
N PRO A 26 1.68 -16.39 -0.30
CA PRO A 26 0.33 -16.79 0.12
C PRO A 26 -0.73 -15.75 -0.26
N PRO A 27 -2.03 -16.15 -0.33
CA PRO A 27 -3.13 -15.21 -0.47
C PRO A 27 -3.09 -14.17 0.66
N ILE A 28 -3.66 -12.99 0.42
CA ILE A 28 -3.78 -11.92 1.43
C ILE A 28 -4.61 -12.49 2.60
N GLN A 29 -3.93 -13.03 3.62
CA GLN A 29 -4.57 -13.72 4.75
C GLN A 29 -5.14 -12.73 5.77
N ALA A 30 -4.62 -11.50 5.82
CA ALA A 30 -5.06 -10.43 6.70
C ALA A 30 -5.65 -9.27 5.91
N ARG A 31 -6.72 -8.66 6.43
CA ARG A 31 -7.32 -7.47 5.83
C ARG A 31 -6.30 -6.33 5.80
N LEU A 32 -6.07 -5.74 4.62
CA LEU A 32 -5.14 -4.61 4.49
C LEU A 32 -5.77 -3.35 5.07
N HIS A 33 -4.99 -2.52 5.74
CA HIS A 33 -5.39 -1.19 6.19
C HIS A 33 -4.62 -0.15 5.40
N ILE A 34 -5.34 0.63 4.60
CA ILE A 34 -4.77 1.64 3.74
C ILE A 34 -5.30 2.98 4.19
N SER A 35 -4.41 3.84 4.66
CA SER A 35 -4.72 5.19 5.09
C SER A 35 -4.22 6.19 4.05
N ILE A 36 -5.04 7.20 3.74
CA ILE A 36 -4.63 8.35 2.94
C ILE A 36 -4.72 9.58 3.81
N LEU A 37 -3.55 10.06 4.25
CA LEU A 37 -3.38 11.27 5.03
C LEU A 37 -3.16 12.47 4.09
N ALA A 38 -4.10 13.40 4.06
CA ALA A 38 -4.04 14.56 3.17
C ALA A 38 -4.40 15.87 3.87
N GLU A 39 -3.72 16.95 3.48
CA GLU A 39 -4.06 18.31 3.87
C GLU A 39 -5.19 18.85 2.98
N GLY A 40 -6.33 19.19 3.61
CA GLY A 40 -7.49 19.75 2.93
C GLY A 40 -8.36 18.70 2.21
N LYS A 41 -9.68 18.75 2.45
CA LYS A 41 -10.65 17.89 1.78
C LYS A 41 -10.93 18.39 0.35
N SER A 42 -11.09 17.49 -0.62
CA SER A 42 -11.53 17.90 -1.96
C SER A 42 -12.96 18.46 -1.93
N LYS A 43 -13.18 19.48 -2.75
CA LYS A 43 -14.48 20.15 -2.92
C LYS A 43 -15.14 19.81 -4.24
N PHE A 44 -14.51 18.97 -5.07
CA PHE A 44 -14.98 18.64 -6.42
C PHE A 44 -15.76 17.31 -6.40
N PRO A 45 -17.08 17.32 -6.72
CA PRO A 45 -17.91 16.11 -6.65
C PRO A 45 -17.40 14.96 -7.53
N TRP A 46 -17.00 15.25 -8.77
CA TRP A 46 -16.51 14.23 -9.71
C TRP A 46 -15.24 13.50 -9.23
N LEU A 47 -14.37 14.18 -8.47
CA LEU A 47 -13.19 13.53 -7.86
C LEU A 47 -13.61 12.59 -6.72
N GLU A 48 -14.61 12.98 -5.93
CA GLU A 48 -15.15 12.13 -4.87
C GLU A 48 -15.88 10.91 -5.45
N GLU A 49 -16.62 11.08 -6.55
CA GLU A 49 -17.27 9.98 -7.26
C GLU A 49 -16.25 8.99 -7.84
N GLY A 50 -15.23 9.49 -8.53
CA GLY A 50 -14.14 8.66 -9.04
C GLY A 50 -13.40 7.93 -7.92
N PHE A 51 -13.17 8.60 -6.79
CA PHE A 51 -12.53 7.98 -5.63
C PHE A 51 -13.39 6.86 -5.05
N ARG A 52 -14.70 7.08 -4.90
CA ARG A 52 -15.66 6.09 -4.39
C ARG A 52 -15.74 4.84 -5.25
N GLU A 53 -15.59 4.98 -6.57
CA GLU A 53 -15.54 3.82 -7.47
C GLU A 53 -14.37 2.90 -7.11
N TYR A 54 -13.17 3.45 -6.90
CA TYR A 54 -12.01 2.66 -6.49
C TYR A 54 -12.09 2.19 -5.03
N GLU A 55 -12.64 2.99 -4.12
CA GLU A 55 -12.90 2.57 -2.74
C GLU A 55 -13.83 1.33 -2.70
N LYS A 56 -14.90 1.32 -3.50
CA LYS A 56 -15.80 0.18 -3.65
C LYS A 56 -15.06 -1.06 -4.19
N ARG A 57 -14.25 -0.90 -5.23
CA ARG A 57 -13.44 -2.00 -5.82
C ARG A 57 -12.40 -2.55 -4.85
N LEU A 58 -11.87 -1.70 -3.98
CA LEU A 58 -10.89 -2.07 -2.95
C LEU A 58 -11.51 -2.74 -1.72
N SER A 59 -12.78 -2.46 -1.43
CA SER A 59 -13.45 -2.92 -0.21
C SER A 59 -13.38 -4.43 0.12
N PRO A 60 -13.30 -5.37 -0.87
CA PRO A 60 -13.11 -6.78 -0.57
C PRO A 60 -11.70 -7.13 -0.04
N TYR A 61 -10.71 -6.28 -0.29
CA TYR A 61 -9.29 -6.56 -0.02
C TYR A 61 -8.71 -5.66 1.08
N ALA A 62 -9.20 -4.42 1.18
CA ALA A 62 -8.65 -3.40 2.06
C ALA A 62 -9.74 -2.63 2.80
N GLN A 63 -9.44 -2.24 4.03
CA GLN A 63 -10.12 -1.17 4.74
C GLN A 63 -9.42 0.15 4.42
N LEU A 64 -10.15 1.06 3.78
CA LEU A 64 -9.64 2.38 3.43
C LEU A 64 -9.97 3.39 4.53
N HIS A 65 -9.00 4.21 4.91
CA HIS A 65 -9.13 5.26 5.90
C HIS A 65 -8.72 6.60 5.28
N GLN A 66 -9.67 7.53 5.16
CA GLN A 66 -9.38 8.88 4.68
C GLN A 66 -9.14 9.80 5.86
N LEU A 67 -7.92 10.32 5.94
CA LEU A 67 -7.38 11.01 7.10
C LEU A 67 -7.10 12.47 6.72
N TRP A 68 -8.04 13.38 7.04
CA TRP A 68 -7.91 14.80 6.72
C TRP A 68 -7.23 15.60 7.83
N VAL A 69 -6.38 16.56 7.45
CA VAL A 69 -5.87 17.62 8.33
C VAL A 69 -6.13 18.99 7.72
N ARG A 70 -6.18 20.03 8.55
CA ARG A 70 -6.53 21.40 8.12
C ARG A 70 -5.32 22.24 7.69
N ASP A 71 -4.14 21.87 8.19
CA ASP A 71 -2.92 22.66 8.07
C ASP A 71 -1.67 21.77 8.10
N THR A 72 -0.55 22.33 7.64
CA THR A 72 0.74 21.65 7.54
C THR A 72 1.30 21.21 8.91
N PRO A 73 1.25 21.99 10.01
CA PRO A 73 1.66 21.51 11.34
C PRO A 73 0.90 20.25 11.79
N SER A 74 -0.41 20.18 11.53
CA SER A 74 -1.23 19.00 11.80
C SER A 74 -0.84 17.81 10.93
N LEU A 75 -0.44 18.04 9.67
CA LEU A 75 0.10 17.01 8.77
C LEU A 75 1.38 16.40 9.33
N VAL A 76 2.33 17.23 9.75
CA VAL A 76 3.60 16.79 10.37
C VAL A 76 3.33 15.94 11.61
N ARG A 77 2.49 16.45 12.53
CA ARG A 77 2.15 15.74 13.77
C ARG A 77 1.52 14.38 13.49
N ARG A 78 0.55 14.31 12.57
CA ARG A 78 -0.15 13.07 12.27
C ARG A 78 0.74 12.08 11.51
N THR A 79 1.62 12.55 10.64
CA THR A 79 2.62 11.70 9.96
C THR A 79 3.49 10.98 10.97
N ARG A 80 4.04 11.70 11.96
CA ARG A 80 4.80 11.11 13.07
C ARG A 80 4.01 10.08 13.84
N GLN A 81 2.74 10.35 14.12
CA GLN A 81 1.85 9.41 14.81
C GLN A 81 1.58 8.14 13.99
N GLN A 82 1.44 8.23 12.67
CA GLN A 82 1.26 7.03 11.83
C GLN A 82 2.56 6.21 11.77
N ARG A 83 3.71 6.87 11.65
CA ARG A 83 5.03 6.21 11.54
C ARG A 83 5.33 5.24 12.69
N THR A 84 4.80 5.49 13.89
CA THR A 84 5.05 4.61 15.05
C THR A 84 4.27 3.29 14.99
N ALA A 85 3.19 3.22 14.21
CA ALA A 85 2.31 2.05 14.16
C ALA A 85 2.29 1.36 12.79
N GLU A 86 2.67 2.06 11.72
CA GLU A 86 2.55 1.56 10.35
C GLU A 86 3.57 2.18 9.40
N ARG A 87 3.62 1.67 8.16
CA ARG A 87 4.51 2.21 7.14
C ARG A 87 3.93 3.48 6.54
N VAL A 88 4.80 4.43 6.26
CA VAL A 88 4.43 5.78 5.82
C VAL A 88 5.15 6.07 4.51
N LEU A 89 4.40 6.33 3.45
CA LEU A 89 4.90 6.66 2.12
C LEU A 89 4.45 8.08 1.79
N ALA A 90 5.38 8.97 1.49
CA ALA A 90 5.09 10.34 1.09
C ALA A 90 5.00 10.46 -0.44
N LEU A 91 4.04 11.22 -0.95
CA LEU A 91 3.93 11.53 -2.37
C LEU A 91 4.44 12.95 -2.65
N ASP A 92 5.56 13.04 -3.37
CA ASP A 92 6.20 14.30 -3.75
C ASP A 92 6.78 14.19 -5.16
N ALA A 93 6.31 15.03 -6.09
CA ALA A 93 6.73 14.96 -7.49
C ALA A 93 8.20 15.37 -7.71
N SER A 94 8.75 16.22 -6.83
CA SER A 94 10.08 16.83 -6.98
C SER A 94 11.21 16.00 -6.36
N ARG A 95 10.92 15.32 -5.26
CA ARG A 95 11.90 14.58 -4.45
C ARG A 95 11.64 13.07 -4.46
N GLY A 96 10.47 12.64 -4.95
CA GLY A 96 10.09 11.24 -4.93
C GLY A 96 10.68 10.42 -6.06
N LYS A 97 10.94 9.14 -5.76
CA LYS A 97 11.34 8.16 -6.78
C LYS A 97 10.13 7.80 -7.64
N SER A 98 10.28 7.85 -8.97
CA SER A 98 9.30 7.32 -9.91
C SER A 98 9.33 5.80 -9.94
N CYS A 99 8.18 5.16 -10.12
CA CYS A 99 8.05 3.71 -10.20
C CYS A 99 7.15 3.34 -11.38
N THR A 100 7.46 2.20 -12.01
CA THR A 100 6.48 1.45 -12.81
C THR A 100 5.36 0.91 -11.90
N SER A 101 4.25 0.48 -12.49
CA SER A 101 3.14 -0.13 -11.73
C SER A 101 3.58 -1.38 -10.96
N GLU A 102 4.44 -2.20 -11.55
CA GLU A 102 5.00 -3.42 -10.98
C GLU A 102 5.94 -3.13 -9.81
N GLU A 103 6.78 -2.10 -9.95
CA GLU A 103 7.65 -1.65 -8.86
C GLU A 103 6.86 -1.04 -7.72
N PHE A 104 5.84 -0.23 -8.03
CA PHE A 104 4.94 0.34 -7.04
C PHE A 104 4.22 -0.79 -6.27
N ALA A 105 3.66 -1.77 -6.98
CA ALA A 105 3.01 -2.91 -6.35
C ALA A 105 3.94 -3.68 -5.44
N ARG A 106 5.16 -4.00 -5.91
CA ARG A 106 6.16 -4.69 -5.10
C ARG A 106 6.49 -3.92 -3.83
N LEU A 107 6.76 -2.62 -3.96
CA LEU A 107 7.08 -1.74 -2.84
C LEU A 107 5.92 -1.67 -1.83
N VAL A 108 4.68 -1.45 -2.30
CA VAL A 108 3.50 -1.39 -1.41
C VAL A 108 3.33 -2.69 -0.63
N PHE A 109 3.46 -3.86 -1.27
CA PHE A 109 3.31 -5.13 -0.58
C PHE A 109 4.47 -5.46 0.36
N ASP A 110 5.71 -5.14 -0.02
CA ASP A 110 6.85 -5.33 0.87
C ASP A 110 6.75 -4.42 2.11
N GLU A 111 6.20 -3.21 1.97
CA GLU A 111 5.95 -2.32 3.11
C GLU A 111 4.73 -2.76 3.94
N LEU A 112 3.65 -3.26 3.32
CA LEU A 112 2.53 -3.86 4.05
C LEU A 112 2.97 -5.06 4.88
N GLU A 113 3.86 -5.92 4.34
CA GLU A 113 4.44 -7.05 5.08
C GLU A 113 5.26 -6.56 6.29
N ARG A 114 6.06 -5.50 6.14
CA ARG A 114 6.84 -4.88 7.23
C ARG A 114 5.97 -4.12 8.24
N GLY A 115 4.82 -3.60 7.81
CA GLY A 115 3.92 -2.74 8.58
C GLY A 115 2.80 -3.45 9.31
N GLY A 116 2.78 -4.79 9.34
CA GLY A 116 1.67 -5.53 9.92
C GLY A 116 0.35 -5.32 9.17
N SER A 117 0.41 -5.30 7.84
CA SER A 117 -0.72 -5.06 6.93
C SER A 117 -1.31 -3.65 6.97
N ARG A 118 -0.54 -2.66 7.46
CA ARG A 118 -0.96 -1.26 7.56
C ARG A 118 -0.01 -0.33 6.82
N ILE A 119 -0.56 0.59 6.04
CA ILE A 119 0.20 1.59 5.29
C ILE A 119 -0.56 2.92 5.24
N THR A 120 0.15 4.03 5.46
CA THR A 120 -0.31 5.39 5.25
C THR A 120 0.40 6.00 4.05
N PHE A 121 -0.37 6.53 3.11
CA PHE A 121 0.12 7.46 2.08
C PHE A 121 -0.11 8.91 2.52
N VAL A 122 0.90 9.76 2.37
CA VAL A 122 0.82 11.17 2.77
C VAL A 122 0.85 12.09 1.54
N ILE A 123 -0.13 12.99 1.47
CA ILE A 123 -0.32 13.95 0.37
C ILE A 123 -0.31 15.36 0.96
N GLY A 124 0.54 16.23 0.42
CA GLY A 124 0.63 17.63 0.85
C GLY A 124 -0.51 18.51 0.35
N GLY A 125 -0.55 19.74 0.86
CA GLY A 125 -1.45 20.80 0.41
C GLY A 125 -0.95 21.49 -0.87
N ALA A 126 -1.38 22.73 -1.09
CA ALA A 126 -0.98 23.52 -2.26
C ALA A 126 0.54 23.81 -2.32
N THR A 127 1.21 23.87 -1.17
CA THR A 127 2.65 24.13 -1.04
C THR A 127 3.50 22.86 -1.04
N GLY A 128 2.89 21.68 -1.21
CA GLY A 128 3.59 20.40 -1.19
C GLY A 128 3.85 19.86 0.23
N LEU A 129 4.83 18.97 0.35
CA LEU A 129 5.19 18.35 1.63
C LEU A 129 6.36 19.09 2.30
N PRO A 130 6.24 19.43 3.60
CA PRO A 130 7.33 20.02 4.35
C PRO A 130 8.42 18.98 4.60
N GLU A 131 9.66 19.42 4.79
CA GLU A 131 10.82 18.53 4.99
C GLU A 131 10.62 17.57 6.18
N GLN A 132 9.93 18.03 7.22
CA GLN A 132 9.61 17.24 8.40
C GLN A 132 8.62 16.09 8.12
N VAL A 133 7.85 16.12 7.03
CA VAL A 133 7.03 14.96 6.63
C VAL A 133 7.88 13.97 5.84
N LEU A 134 8.78 14.48 4.99
CA LEU A 134 9.62 13.64 4.14
C LEU A 134 10.65 12.85 4.94
N SER A 135 11.24 13.46 5.96
CA SER A 135 12.17 12.77 6.88
C SER A 135 11.50 11.68 7.71
N GLU A 136 10.17 11.77 7.91
CA GLU A 136 9.37 10.78 8.63
C GLU A 136 8.79 9.71 7.68
N ALA A 137 8.91 9.89 6.37
CA ALA A 137 8.48 8.90 5.40
C ALA A 137 9.50 7.77 5.34
N HIS A 138 9.02 6.54 5.18
CA HIS A 138 9.86 5.39 4.89
C HIS A 138 10.29 5.36 3.42
N HIS A 139 9.42 5.87 2.54
CA HIS A 139 9.72 6.11 1.13
C HIS A 139 9.07 7.42 0.68
N VAL A 140 9.74 8.11 -0.23
CA VAL A 140 9.17 9.25 -0.95
C VAL A 140 9.02 8.85 -2.42
N LEU A 141 7.79 8.91 -2.93
CA LEU A 141 7.43 8.45 -4.26
C LEU A 141 6.89 9.60 -5.10
N SER A 142 7.14 9.52 -6.40
CA SER A 142 6.58 10.42 -7.40
C SER A 142 5.64 9.65 -8.32
N LEU A 143 4.40 10.11 -8.44
CA LEU A 143 3.42 9.53 -9.38
C LEU A 143 3.66 9.97 -10.83
N SER A 144 4.39 11.06 -11.04
CA SER A 144 4.66 11.65 -12.36
C SER A 144 5.73 12.73 -12.23
N SER A 145 6.49 12.95 -13.30
CA SER A 145 7.35 14.13 -13.42
C SER A 145 6.55 15.45 -13.53
N LEU A 146 5.24 15.37 -13.78
CA LEU A 146 4.33 16.52 -13.83
C LEU A 146 3.76 16.84 -12.44
N THR A 147 3.46 18.11 -12.23
CA THR A 147 2.78 18.58 -11.02
C THR A 147 1.27 18.41 -11.15
N PHE A 148 0.69 17.56 -10.31
CA PHE A 148 -0.75 17.41 -10.17
C PHE A 148 -1.26 18.13 -8.93
N THR A 149 -2.53 18.54 -8.94
CA THR A 149 -3.18 19.05 -7.74
C THR A 149 -3.30 17.92 -6.70
N HIS A 150 -3.23 18.25 -5.42
CA HIS A 150 -3.35 17.24 -4.35
C HIS A 150 -4.66 16.44 -4.42
N GLN A 151 -5.76 17.05 -4.92
CA GLN A 151 -7.02 16.32 -5.11
C GLN A 151 -6.91 15.27 -6.23
N MET A 152 -6.20 15.58 -7.32
CA MET A 152 -5.96 14.63 -8.41
C MET A 152 -4.99 13.52 -7.99
N VAL A 153 -3.91 13.87 -7.27
CA VAL A 153 -2.95 12.90 -6.69
C VAL A 153 -3.70 11.84 -5.89
N ARG A 154 -4.71 12.23 -5.11
CA ARG A 154 -5.52 11.30 -4.33
C ARG A 154 -6.28 10.29 -5.20
N LEU A 155 -6.90 10.74 -6.29
CA LEU A 155 -7.62 9.86 -7.20
C LEU A 155 -6.68 8.91 -7.96
N ILE A 156 -5.56 9.43 -8.45
CA ILE A 156 -4.54 8.62 -9.13
C ILE A 156 -3.97 7.58 -8.17
N LEU A 157 -3.65 7.97 -6.93
CA LEU A 157 -3.14 7.07 -5.91
C LEU A 157 -4.09 5.90 -5.65
N ILE A 158 -5.39 6.16 -5.43
CA ILE A 158 -6.31 5.08 -5.08
C ILE A 158 -6.50 4.08 -6.24
N GLU A 159 -6.46 4.55 -7.49
CA GLU A 159 -6.43 3.69 -8.66
C GLU A 159 -5.13 2.86 -8.71
N GLN A 160 -3.97 3.46 -8.45
CA GLN A 160 -2.69 2.75 -8.44
C GLN A 160 -2.59 1.72 -7.30
N VAL A 161 -3.22 2.00 -6.15
CA VAL A 161 -3.35 1.03 -5.06
C VAL A 161 -4.23 -0.15 -5.48
N TYR A 162 -5.37 0.10 -6.11
CA TYR A 162 -6.20 -0.96 -6.69
C TYR A 162 -5.43 -1.79 -7.72
N ARG A 163 -4.74 -1.11 -8.64
CA ARG A 163 -3.87 -1.71 -9.64
C ARG A 163 -2.80 -2.59 -9.01
N ALA A 164 -2.14 -2.15 -7.95
CA ALA A 164 -1.14 -2.93 -7.23
C ALA A 164 -1.71 -4.24 -6.65
N ILE A 165 -2.91 -4.19 -6.07
CA ILE A 165 -3.60 -5.39 -5.57
C ILE A 165 -3.90 -6.36 -6.72
N GLU A 166 -4.35 -5.85 -7.86
CA GLU A 166 -4.62 -6.68 -9.04
C GLU A 166 -3.33 -7.32 -9.62
N ILE A 167 -2.18 -6.63 -9.64
CA ILE A 167 -0.86 -7.23 -9.98
C ILE A 167 -0.59 -8.39 -9.04
N ARG A 168 -0.71 -8.14 -7.74
CA ARG A 168 -0.33 -9.11 -6.70
C ARG A 168 -1.16 -10.38 -6.75
N ARG A 169 -2.40 -10.27 -7.24
CA ARG A 169 -3.34 -11.39 -7.43
C ARG A 169 -3.21 -12.07 -8.78
N HIS A 170 -2.32 -11.60 -9.65
CA HIS A 170 -2.21 -12.08 -11.04
C HIS A 170 -3.54 -12.00 -11.81
N SER A 171 -4.33 -10.95 -11.56
CA SER A 171 -5.60 -10.71 -12.25
C SER A 171 -5.37 -10.18 -13.68
N PRO A 172 -6.24 -10.52 -14.66
CA PRO A 172 -6.14 -10.03 -16.04
C PRO A 172 -6.40 -8.51 -16.20
N TYR A 173 -6.60 -7.77 -15.10
CA TYR A 173 -6.72 -6.30 -15.11
C TYR A 173 -5.42 -5.58 -15.53
N HIS A 174 -4.27 -6.27 -15.45
CA HIS A 174 -3.02 -5.80 -16.04
C HIS A 174 -2.88 -6.25 -17.48
N LYS A 175 -2.89 -5.27 -18.39
CA LYS A 175 -2.46 -5.40 -19.78
C LYS A 175 -1.51 -4.25 -20.09
#